data_AF-A0A392UB68-F1
#
_entry.id   AF-A0A392UB68-F1
#
_cell.length_a   1.000
_cell.length_b   1.000
_cell.length_c   1.000
_cell.angle_alpha   90.00
_cell.angle_beta   90.00
_cell.angle_gamma   90.00
#
_symmetry.space_group_name_H-M   'P 1'
#
loop_
_entity.id
_entity.type
_entity.pdbx_description
1 polymer ?
#
loop_
_entity_poly.entity_id
_entity_poly.type
_entity_poly.pdbx_seq_one_letter_code
_entity_poly.pdbx_strand_id
1 'polypeptide(L)' 'TVAWEVDVEEEKVALLRGAFVGFLLEDVEAQQLQQYFSMDGYHDIIITTLGHLKVLITSPKEEEVKSIVRSVGWWCKWFH' A
#
# COMPACT_ATOMS: atom_id res chain seq x y z
N THR A 1 -13.12 3.07 26.81
CA THR A 1 -12.31 2.65 25.64
C THR A 1 -11.04 2.07 26.20
N VAL A 2 -10.77 0.78 26.00
CA VAL A 2 -9.51 0.17 26.44
C VAL A 2 -8.45 0.60 25.44
N ALA A 3 -7.55 1.51 25.84
CA ALA A 3 -6.37 1.85 25.07
C ALA A 3 -5.27 0.88 25.49
N TRP A 4 -4.92 -0.05 24.61
CA TRP A 4 -3.72 -0.86 24.80
C TRP A 4 -2.54 -0.05 24.28
N GLU A 5 -1.61 0.30 25.17
CA GLU A 5 -0.29 0.78 24.77
C GLU A 5 0.43 -0.38 24.10
N VAL A 6 0.69 -0.25 22.80
CA VAL A 6 1.49 -1.20 22.04
C VAL A 6 2.92 -0.69 22.13
N ASP A 7 3.80 -1.41 22.81
CA ASP A 7 5.24 -1.17 22.73
C ASP A 7 5.67 -1.40 21.29
N VAL A 8 6.14 -0.35 20.62
CA VAL A 8 6.57 -0.41 19.23
C VAL A 8 8.08 -0.25 19.16
N GLU A 9 8.78 -1.29 18.71
CA GLU A 9 10.20 -1.21 18.38
C GLU A 9 10.41 -0.18 17.26
N GLU A 10 11.14 0.91 17.51
CA GLU A 10 11.36 2.00 16.54
C GLU A 10 11.90 1.52 15.18
N GLU A 11 12.76 0.48 15.19
CA GLU A 11 13.27 -0.14 13.96
C GLU A 11 12.15 -0.76 13.11
N LYS A 12 11.12 -1.34 13.74
CA LYS A 12 9.96 -1.90 13.03
C LYS A 12 9.05 -0.81 12.48
N VAL A 13 8.94 0.32 13.16
CA VAL A 13 8.20 1.50 12.68
C VAL A 13 8.88 2.10 11.45
N ALA A 14 10.21 2.12 11.41
CA ALA A 14 10.97 2.59 10.26
C ALA A 14 10.64 1.80 8.99
N LEU A 15 10.44 0.47 9.10
CA LEU A 15 10.02 -0.39 7.98
C LEU A 15 8.64 -0.05 7.42
N LEU A 16 7.79 0.62 8.21
CA LEU A 16 6.44 1.01 7.80
C LEU A 16 6.40 2.37 7.09
N ARG A 17 7.51 3.12 7.03
CA ARG A 17 7.53 4.45 6.38
C ARG A 17 7.26 4.38 4.88
N GLY A 18 7.65 3.27 4.24
CA GLY A 18 7.35 2.97 2.84
C GLY A 18 6.12 2.07 2.65
N ALA A 19 5.24 1.97 3.66
CA ALA A 19 4.06 1.14 3.63
C ALA A 19 2.78 1.99 3.63
N PHE A 20 1.82 1.64 2.79
CA PHE A 20 0.50 2.28 2.76
C PHE A 20 -0.60 1.23 2.76
N VAL A 21 -1.63 1.44 3.57
CA VAL A 21 -2.81 0.57 3.60
C VAL A 21 -4.01 1.33 3.02
N GLY A 22 -4.62 0.77 1.99
CA GLY A 22 -5.78 1.35 1.31
C GLY A 22 -6.94 0.36 1.17
N PHE A 23 -8.10 0.90 0.80
CA PHE A 23 -9.27 0.13 0.42
C PHE A 23 -9.53 0.30 -1.07
N LEU A 24 -9.70 -0.80 -1.78
CA LEU A 24 -10.02 -0.84 -3.19
C LEU A 24 -11.47 -0.45 -3.41
N LEU A 25 -11.74 0.21 -4.54
CA LEU A 25 -13.08 0.58 -4.99
C LEU A 25 -13.92 -0.65 -5.40
N GLU A 26 -13.24 -1.67 -5.92
CA GLU A 26 -13.83 -2.90 -6.43
C GLU A 26 -12.97 -4.10 -6.05
N ASP A 27 -13.56 -5.31 -6.11
CA ASP A 27 -12.83 -6.55 -5.82
C ASP A 27 -11.88 -6.87 -6.97
N VAL A 28 -10.64 -6.42 -6.82
CA VAL A 28 -9.55 -6.64 -7.76
C VAL A 28 -8.50 -7.51 -7.08
N GLU A 29 -8.11 -8.59 -7.75
CA GLU A 29 -7.07 -9.47 -7.24
C GLU A 29 -5.74 -8.73 -7.10
N ALA A 30 -5.02 -8.96 -5.99
CA ALA A 30 -3.73 -8.32 -5.75
C ALA A 30 -2.72 -8.60 -6.87
N GLN A 31 -2.75 -9.78 -7.49
CA GLN A 31 -1.88 -10.11 -8.62
C GLN A 31 -2.19 -9.25 -9.85
N GLN A 32 -3.46 -8.97 -10.13
CA GLN A 32 -3.86 -8.11 -11.23
C GLN A 32 -3.42 -6.65 -10.96
N LEU A 33 -3.59 -6.17 -9.72
CA LEU A 33 -3.13 -4.84 -9.33
C LEU A 33 -1.60 -4.71 -9.43
N GLN A 34 -0.88 -5.75 -9.01
CA GLN A 34 0.58 -5.87 -9.12
C GLN A 34 1.06 -5.77 -10.59
N GLN A 35 0.32 -6.39 -11.51
CA GLN A 35 0.60 -6.29 -12.95
C GLN A 35 0.40 -4.88 -13.47
N TYR A 36 -0.66 -4.17 -13.06
CA TYR A 36 -0.87 -2.77 -13.45
C TYR A 36 0.26 -1.86 -12.99
N PHE A 37 0.70 -2.00 -11.74
CA PHE A 37 1.88 -1.27 -11.25
C PHE A 37 3.12 -1.57 -12.09
N SER A 38 3.33 -2.84 -12.43
CA SER A 38 4.48 -3.26 -13.23
C SER A 38 4.46 -2.69 -14.65
N MET A 39 3.28 -2.63 -15.29
CA MET A 39 3.09 -2.04 -16.63
C MET A 39 3.34 -0.53 -16.65
N ASP A 40 3.06 0.16 -15.54
CA ASP A 40 3.29 1.60 -15.39
C ASP A 40 4.71 1.93 -14.90
N GLY A 41 5.60 0.93 -14.79
CA GLY A 41 7.01 1.09 -14.44
C GLY A 41 7.34 1.00 -12.95
N TYR A 42 6.36 0.71 -12.09
CA TYR A 42 6.53 0.53 -10.66
C TYR A 42 6.87 -0.93 -10.32
N HIS A 43 8.10 -1.35 -10.62
CA HIS A 43 8.53 -2.74 -10.44
C HIS A 43 8.81 -3.15 -8.99
N ASP A 44 9.15 -2.19 -8.12
CA ASP A 44 9.51 -2.46 -6.74
C ASP A 44 8.31 -2.38 -5.77
N ILE A 45 7.13 -2.03 -6.28
CA ILE A 45 5.89 -2.04 -5.50
C ILE A 45 5.47 -3.48 -5.25
N ILE A 46 5.01 -3.76 -4.04
CA ILE A 46 4.47 -5.05 -3.63
C ILE A 46 3.05 -4.81 -3.10
N ILE A 47 2.08 -5.53 -3.67
CA ILE A 47 0.68 -5.51 -3.24
C ILE A 47 0.37 -6.78 -2.45
N THR A 48 -0.10 -6.60 -1.21
CA THR A 48 -0.51 -7.69 -0.33
C THR A 48 -1.95 -7.51 0.11
N THR A 49 -2.80 -8.50 -0.11
CA THR A 49 -4.19 -8.49 0.39
C THR A 49 -4.20 -8.68 1.91
N LEU A 50 -4.90 -7.79 2.63
CA LEU A 50 -5.10 -7.85 4.08
C LEU A 50 -6.52 -8.26 4.48
N GLY A 51 -7.43 -8.41 3.51
CA GLY A 51 -8.84 -8.76 3.72
C GLY A 51 -9.71 -8.26 2.57
N HIS A 52 -11.03 -8.30 2.75
CA HIS A 52 -11.99 -7.83 1.73
C HIS A 52 -11.73 -6.38 1.34
N LEU A 53 -11.38 -6.16 0.07
CA LEU A 53 -10.98 -4.87 -0.53
C LEU A 53 -9.78 -4.18 0.13
N LYS A 54 -9.19 -4.74 1.18
CA LYS A 54 -8.11 -4.08 1.92
C LYS A 54 -6.78 -4.58 1.42
N VAL A 55 -5.92 -3.66 0.99
CA VAL A 55 -4.57 -4.00 0.50
C VAL A 55 -3.50 -3.16 1.18
N LEU A 56 -2.33 -3.77 1.31
CA LEU A 56 -1.09 -3.16 1.73
C LEU A 56 -0.21 -2.97 0.48
N ILE A 57 0.29 -1.76 0.31
CA ILE A 57 1.28 -1.37 -0.69
C ILE A 57 2.59 -1.13 0.02
N THR A 58 3.66 -1.81 -0.38
CA THR A 58 5.00 -1.57 0.12
C THR A 58 6.00 -1.40 -1.03
N SER A 59 7.10 -0.72 -0.77
CA SER A 59 8.29 -0.74 -1.64
C SER A 59 9.54 -0.62 -0.76
N PRO A 60 10.68 -1.23 -1.16
CA PRO A 60 11.98 -0.92 -0.56
C PRO A 60 12.38 0.55 -0.75
N LYS A 61 11.73 1.28 -1.67
CA LYS A 61 11.93 2.70 -1.93
C LYS A 61 10.75 3.50 -1.38
N GLU A 62 10.94 4.08 -0.19
CA GLU A 62 9.91 4.86 0.53
C GLU A 62 9.19 5.91 -0.34
N GLU A 63 9.94 6.59 -1.21
CA GLU A 63 9.40 7.67 -2.05
C GLU A 63 8.48 7.18 -3.17
N GLU A 64 8.58 5.92 -3.61
CA GLU A 64 7.71 5.37 -4.66
C GLU A 64 6.26 5.25 -4.18
N VAL A 65 6.05 4.68 -2.98
CA VAL A 65 4.71 4.56 -2.40
C VAL A 65 4.12 5.95 -2.15
N LYS A 66 4.90 6.89 -1.63
CA LYS A 66 4.45 8.29 -1.46
C LYS A 66 4.06 8.94 -2.78
N SER A 67 4.82 8.71 -3.84
CA SER A 67 4.53 9.25 -5.17
C SER A 67 3.21 8.71 -5.72
N ILE A 68 2.95 7.41 -5.58
CA ILE A 68 1.71 6.75 -6.00
C ILE A 68 0.51 7.28 -5.22
N VAL A 69 0.61 7.35 -3.88
CA VAL A 69 -0.48 7.84 -3.02
C VAL A 69 -0.82 9.30 -3.33
N ARG A 70 0.16 10.09 -3.74
CA ARG A 70 -0.04 11.49 -4.18
C ARG A 70 -0.51 11.61 -5.64
N SER A 71 -0.41 10.55 -6.44
CA SER A 71 -0.83 10.54 -7.83
C SER A 71 -2.36 10.42 -7.91
N VAL A 72 -3.02 11.57 -8.11
CA VAL A 72 -4.49 11.66 -8.15
C VAL A 72 -5.11 10.71 -9.17
N GLY A 73 -4.48 10.51 -10.34
CA GLY A 73 -5.05 9.66 -11.39
C GLY A 73 -5.05 8.17 -11.03
N TRP A 74 -3.92 7.66 -10.53
CA TRP A 74 -3.79 6.25 -10.20
C TRP A 74 -4.53 5.90 -8.91
N TRP A 75 -4.39 6.77 -7.92
CA TRP A 75 -5.01 6.60 -6.62
C TRP A 75 -6.54 6.55 -6.75
N CYS A 76 -7.14 7.57 -7.37
CA CYS A 76 -8.60 7.65 -7.50
C CYS A 76 -9.20 6.59 -8.42
N LYS A 77 -8.40 5.91 -9.25
CA LYS A 77 -8.89 4.82 -10.11
C LYS A 77 -9.16 3.55 -9.33
N TRP A 78 -8.34 3.27 -8.32
CA TRP A 78 -8.35 1.97 -7.64
C TRP A 78 -8.71 2.05 -6.16
N PHE A 79 -8.51 3.21 -5.53
CA PHE A 79 -8.62 3.38 -4.08
C PHE A 79 -9.65 4.44 -3.70
N HIS A 80 -10.30 4.20 -2.55
CA HIS A 80 -11.13 5.18 -1.84
C HIS A 80 -10.31 6.26 -1.12
#